data_AF-A0A3D2M7C5-F1
#
_entry.id   AF-A0A3D2M7C5-F1
#
_cell.length_a   1.000
_cell.length_b   1.000
_cell.length_c   1.000
_cell.angle_alpha   90.00
_cell.angle_beta   90.00
_cell.angle_gamma   90.00
#
_symmetry.space_group_name_H-M   'P 1'
#
loop_
_entity.id
_entity.type
_entity.pdbx_description
1 polymer ?
#
loop_
_entity_poly.entity_id
_entity_poly.type
_entity_poly.pdbx_seq_one_letter_code
_entity_poly.pdbx_strand_id
1 'polypeptide(L)' 'MNFTLKQGATAMVVGGQESLIGRSVELAYLIGRWWLVKIGNRTFTVEMRELMPLEPRQGLSRFPGRTMA' A
#
# COMPACT_ATOMS: atom_id res chain seq x y z
N MET A 1 3.01 -13.24 11.87
CA MET A 1 2.34 -11.98 11.47
C MET A 1 1.57 -12.24 10.20
N ASN A 2 0.25 -12.00 10.20
CA ASN A 2 -0.62 -12.21 9.03
C ASN A 2 -1.03 -10.83 8.52
N PHE A 3 -0.32 -10.28 7.53
CA PHE A 3 -0.64 -8.97 6.97
C PHE A 3 -1.68 -9.14 5.86
N THR A 4 -2.88 -8.60 6.06
CA THR A 4 -3.93 -8.58 5.03
C THR A 4 -3.79 -7.31 4.21
N LEU A 5 -3.47 -7.45 2.92
CA LEU A 5 -3.55 -6.35 1.95
C LEU A 5 -5.02 -5.92 1.80
N LYS A 6 -5.29 -4.63 1.95
CA LYS A 6 -6.65 -4.05 1.88
C LYS A 6 -6.69 -2.94 0.84
N GLN A 7 -7.86 -2.75 0.22
CA GLN A 7 -8.08 -1.63 -0.69
C GLN A 7 -7.79 -0.29 0.02
N GLY A 8 -7.14 0.63 -0.68
CA GLY A 8 -6.68 1.92 -0.16
C GLY A 8 -5.39 1.86 0.65
N ALA A 9 -4.84 0.67 0.93
CA ALA A 9 -3.54 0.57 1.57
C ALA A 9 -2.41 0.85 0.57
N THR A 10 -1.25 1.23 1.10
CA THR A 10 -0.02 1.34 0.33
C THR A 10 0.78 0.04 0.45
N ALA A 11 1.33 -0.44 -0.65
CA ALA A 11 2.24 -1.57 -0.68
C ALA A 11 3.49 -1.22 -1.50
N MET A 12 4.58 -1.92 -1.26
CA MET A 12 5.77 -1.87 -2.09
C MET A 12 5.78 -3.07 -3.03
N VAL A 13 6.06 -2.83 -4.30
CA VAL A 13 6.25 -3.92 -5.27
C VAL A 13 7.65 -4.50 -5.07
N VAL A 14 7.73 -5.80 -4.80
CA VAL A 14 8.98 -6.52 -4.54
C VAL A 14 9.31 -7.57 -5.60
N GLY A 15 8.44 -7.76 -6.59
CA GLY A 15 8.63 -8.69 -7.70
C GLY A 15 7.81 -8.34 -8.93
N GLY A 16 7.86 -9.19 -9.95
CA GLY A 16 7.10 -9.02 -11.18
C GLY A 16 7.79 -8.09 -12.19
N GLN A 17 7.08 -7.06 -12.64
CA GLN A 17 7.57 -6.14 -13.67
C GLN A 17 8.72 -5.28 -13.14
N GLU A 18 9.90 -5.35 -13.76
CA GLU A 18 11.12 -4.65 -13.31
C GLU A 18 10.94 -3.13 -13.11
N SER A 19 10.13 -2.47 -13.94
CA SER A 19 9.87 -1.02 -13.84
C SER A 19 9.03 -0.63 -12.61
N LEU A 20 8.38 -1.59 -11.95
CA LEU A 20 7.55 -1.39 -10.78
C LEU A 20 8.26 -1.77 -9.48
N ILE A 21 9.28 -2.63 -9.52
CA ILE A 21 10.00 -3.10 -8.32
C ILE A 21 10.59 -1.90 -7.55
N GLY A 22 10.38 -1.89 -6.24
CA GLY A 22 10.76 -0.81 -5.33
C GLY A 22 9.81 0.38 -5.31
N ARG A 23 8.77 0.41 -6.14
CA ARG A 23 7.75 1.48 -6.12
C ARG A 23 6.74 1.25 -5.00
N SER A 24 6.36 2.34 -4.33
CA SER A 24 5.18 2.37 -3.47
C SER A 24 3.94 2.61 -4.32
N VAL A 25 2.92 1.78 -4.13
CA VAL A 25 1.70 1.75 -4.93
C VAL A 25 0.47 1.73 -4.03
N GLU A 26 -0.61 2.34 -4.48
CA GLU A 26 -1.89 2.30 -3.78
C GLU A 26 -2.75 1.14 -4.31
N LEU A 27 -3.26 0.31 -3.41
CA LEU A 27 -4.09 -0.84 -3.76
C LEU A 27 -5.52 -0.38 -4.10
N ALA A 28 -5.88 -0.39 -5.38
CA ALA A 28 -7.17 0.12 -5.84
C ALA A 28 -8.28 -0.94 -5.85
N TYR A 29 -7.99 -2.16 -6.31
CA TYR A 29 -9.00 -3.23 -6.40
C TYR A 29 -8.36 -4.61 -6.47
N LEU A 30 -8.97 -5.62 -5.84
CA LEU A 30 -8.48 -7.01 -5.86
C LEU A 30 -9.31 -7.86 -6.82
N ILE A 31 -8.64 -8.54 -7.75
CA ILE A 31 -9.24 -9.43 -8.74
C ILE A 31 -8.56 -10.80 -8.63
N GLY A 32 -9.19 -11.72 -7.89
CA GLY A 32 -8.62 -13.02 -7.60
C GLY A 32 -7.30 -12.89 -6.81
N ARG A 33 -6.17 -13.19 -7.47
CA ARG A 33 -4.82 -13.09 -6.90
C ARG A 33 -4.04 -11.83 -7.32
N TRP A 34 -4.69 -10.93 -8.05
CA TRP A 34 -4.07 -9.75 -8.63
C TRP A 34 -4.63 -8.48 -8.01
N TRP A 35 -3.75 -7.58 -7.61
CA TRP A 35 -4.13 -6.23 -7.24
C TRP A 35 -3.99 -5.31 -8.43
N LEU A 36 -5.07 -4.58 -8.70
CA LEU A 36 -5.03 -3.37 -9.49
C LEU A 36 -4.45 -2.27 -8.59
N VAL A 37 -3.30 -1.73 -8.96
CA VAL A 37 -2.56 -0.74 -8.18
C VAL A 37 -2.41 0.57 -8.93
N LYS A 38 -2.39 1.69 -8.21
CA LYS A 38 -2.20 3.03 -8.77
C LYS A 38 -0.80 3.56 -8.50
N ILE A 39 -0.20 4.14 -9.53
CA ILE A 39 1.08 4.85 -9.48
C ILE A 39 0.90 6.18 -10.21
N GLY A 40 0.72 7.25 -9.43
CA GLY A 40 0.29 8.53 -9.98
C GLY A 40 -1.05 8.38 -10.72
N ASN A 41 -1.11 8.80 -11.98
CA ASN A 41 -2.32 8.71 -12.80
C ASN A 41 -2.41 7.42 -13.66
N ARG A 42 -1.53 6.44 -13.41
CA ARG A 42 -1.51 5.16 -14.14
C ARG A 42 -1.92 4.02 -13.23
N THR A 43 -2.52 3.02 -13.84
CA THR A 43 -2.99 1.82 -13.15
C THR A 43 -2.28 0.60 -13.72
N PHE A 44 -1.84 -0.30 -12.83
CA PHE A 44 -1.10 -1.51 -13.18
C PHE A 44 -1.70 -2.71 -12.45
N THR A 45 -1.42 -3.91 -12.94
CA THR A 45 -1.82 -5.15 -12.29
C THR A 45 -0.59 -5.82 -11.72
N VAL A 46 -0.59 -6.12 -10.42
CA VAL A 46 0.53 -6.74 -9.70
C VAL A 46 0.04 -7.95 -8.92
N GLU A 47 0.78 -9.06 -8.91
CA GLU A 47 0.34 -10.24 -8.18
C GLU A 47 0.46 -10.01 -6.68
N MET A 48 -0.48 -10.55 -5.89
CA MET A 48 -0.50 -10.34 -4.43
C MET A 48 0.80 -10.77 -3.74
N ARG A 49 1.46 -11.82 -4.24
CA ARG A 49 2.75 -12.32 -3.71
C ARG A 49 3.92 -11.39 -3.97
N GLU A 50 3.77 -10.48 -4.93
CA GLU A 50 4.78 -9.50 -5.35
C GLU A 50 4.61 -8.17 -4.61
N LEU A 51 3.67 -8.10 -3.65
CA LEU A 51 3.36 -6.91 -2.88
C LEU A 51 3.74 -7.12 -1.41
N MET A 52 4.61 -6.26 -0.92
CA MET A 52 4.89 -6.14 0.50
C MET A 52 4.00 -5.03 1.08
N PRO A 53 3.07 -5.33 2.01
CA PRO A 53 2.27 -4.31 2.66
C PRO A 53 3.20 -3.34 3.40
N LEU A 54 3.09 -2.05 3.07
CA LEU A 54 3.64 -1.01 3.90
C LEU A 54 2.57 -0.74 4.93
N GLU A 55 2.87 -0.97 6.22
CA GLU A 55 1.92 -0.60 7.26
C GLU A 55 1.51 0.85 7.02
N PRO A 56 0.20 1.16 7.00
CA PRO A 56 -0.20 2.55 7.00
C PRO A 56 0.50 3.15 8.21
N ARG A 57 1.28 4.21 8.00
CA ARG A 57 1.78 5.03 9.10
C ARG A 57 0.54 5.50 9.83
N GLN A 58 0.11 4.75 10.85
CA GLN A 58 -0.87 5.19 11.82
C GLN A 58 -0.35 6.56 12.25
N GLY A 59 -1.17 7.57 11.98
CA GLY A 59 -0.69 8.93 11.83
C GLY A 59 0.26 9.36 12.95
N LEU A 60 1.18 10.25 12.57
CA LEU A 60 1.44 11.41 13.42
C LEU A 60 0.09 12.09 13.72
N SER A 61 -0.62 11.56 14.72
CA SER A 61 -1.84 12.11 15.30
C SER A 61 -1.98 11.60 16.74
N ARG A 62 -0.94 11.86 17.53
CA ARG A 62 -1.09 12.40 18.87
C ARG A 62 -0.09 13.55 19.00
N PHE A 63 -0.46 14.71 18.47
CA PHE A 63 0.06 15.93 19.08
C PHE A 63 -0.39 15.91 20.55
N PRO A 64 0.54 16.02 21.53
CA PRO A 64 0.17 16.28 22.91
C PRO A 64 -0.29 17.75 22.99
N GLY A 65 -1.56 17.99 22.70
CA GLY A 65 -2.12 19.33 22.56
C GLY A 65 -3.28 19.58 23.52
N ARG A 66 -2.93 20.02 24.74
CA ARG A 66 -3.73 20.85 25.67
C ARG A 66 -4.99 20.27 26.35
N THR A 67 -4.88 20.17 27.67
CA THR A 67 -5.80 20.83 28.63
C THR A 67 -4.84 21.45 29.68
N MET A 68 -4.44 22.73 29.57
CA MET A 68 -5.07 23.97 30.06
C MET A 68 -5.63 23.90 31.49
N ALA A 69 -5.10 24.82 32.32
CA ALA A 69 -5.46 25.19 33.69
C ALA A 69 -4.95 24.27 34.81
#